data_AF-A0A372DPT7-F1
#
_entry.id   AF-A0A372DPT7-F1
#
_cell.length_a   1.000
_cell.length_b   1.000
_cell.length_c   1.000
_cell.angle_alpha   90.00
_cell.angle_beta   90.00
_cell.angle_gamma   90.00
#
_symmetry.space_group_name_H-M   'P 1'
#
loop_
_entity.id
_entity.type
_entity.pdbx_description
1 polymer ?
#
loop_
_entity_poly.entity_id
_entity_poly.type
_entity_poly.pdbx_seq_one_letter_code
_entity_poly.pdbx_strand_id
1 'polypeptide(L)'
;MKRQGLFVDAIFSLPSGAFAPMKSIQFNLILISKQNKEKTFVAEISQDDITNKAILQNFKNQKEGKAIQLGYFVEFLEFKSLNSLIAEKEMQELAKRIGCLPILLTDISKMINALKGDSSDEVEHLTNSIYFPKSGSSPVVSSLSELKIKPRNYYQIQLDETKANAIYVANYFNTPVGKKLRESLEAGAGIPRISKSQLSSSRCVLFLPDLSTQAEVIEVDSKIQQFTFRLDELRRNLWKKPKSHQSISKELKTINQEEKLENWIDKLPFPISSILWRYYATKDNSKKIEHLFHLFEAFSEFLSMLMLSALVQDEEFYKEERHKWIDKNEESDKSEKSDKSKKPKDWYLPKDWYTRATFGSWNSLTARLSKTIREYLSDNDKKEHCRSLFGNPTEAFLSMITSKGIVNVLIEVAKLRNKWKGHGGITSEEENNQRVLTLEQKLNELRKHIADAFEDTRMISPTTSSFEDGIFTFNAKELIGARTPFNEITIESLIPLDRKKLYLRHLDQTKPLELLPFIKFVEASNAIYFYTSIESKDVRWVSYHFDKEAELQQPADDQLFKALDLLKPQ
;
A
#
# COMPACT_ATOMS: atom_id res chain seq x y z
N MET A 1 -15.94 38.48 38.41
CA MET A 1 -16.38 37.48 39.40
C MET A 1 -15.49 37.41 40.63
N LYS A 2 -14.26 36.85 40.61
CA LYS A 2 -13.40 36.76 41.83
C LYS A 2 -13.13 38.13 42.48
N ARG A 3 -12.82 39.16 41.69
CA ARG A 3 -12.64 40.55 42.17
C ARG A 3 -13.91 41.17 42.80
N GLN A 4 -15.08 40.58 42.54
CA GLN A 4 -16.38 40.99 43.09
C GLN A 4 -16.87 40.02 44.19
N GLY A 5 -16.02 39.07 44.64
CA GLY A 5 -16.38 38.09 45.67
C GLY A 5 -17.38 37.02 45.21
N LEU A 6 -17.47 36.73 43.90
CA LEU A 6 -18.35 35.72 43.33
C LEU A 6 -17.56 34.52 42.80
N PHE A 7 -18.00 33.31 43.15
CA PHE A 7 -17.36 32.04 42.83
C PHE A 7 -18.37 31.06 42.20
N VAL A 8 -17.89 30.17 41.34
CA VAL A 8 -18.74 29.17 40.66
C VAL A 8 -18.80 27.92 41.52
N ASP A 9 -19.97 27.68 42.09
CA ASP A 9 -20.22 26.55 42.99
C ASP A 9 -20.53 25.27 42.22
N ALA A 10 -21.35 25.38 41.18
CA ALA A 10 -21.75 24.24 40.37
C ALA A 10 -22.08 24.62 38.92
N ILE A 11 -21.91 23.65 38.03
CA ILE A 11 -22.32 23.72 36.62
C ILE A 11 -23.14 22.48 36.31
N PHE A 12 -24.40 22.68 35.95
CA PHE A 12 -25.29 21.61 35.53
C PHE A 12 -25.48 21.67 34.02
N SER A 13 -24.99 20.65 33.32
CA SER A 13 -25.18 20.51 31.87
C SER A 13 -26.63 20.10 31.59
N LEU A 14 -27.28 20.79 30.66
CA LEU A 14 -28.62 20.43 30.21
C LEU A 14 -28.53 19.47 29.02
N PRO A 15 -29.46 18.52 28.90
CA PRO A 15 -29.47 17.59 27.78
C PRO A 15 -29.75 18.33 26.47
N SER A 16 -29.19 17.84 25.37
CA SER A 16 -29.39 18.40 24.04
C SER A 16 -30.88 18.48 23.70
N GLY A 17 -31.34 19.62 23.19
CA GLY A 17 -32.75 19.82 22.86
C GLY A 17 -33.66 20.22 24.03
N ALA A 18 -33.11 20.53 25.22
CA ALA A 18 -33.88 21.07 26.35
C ALA A 18 -34.70 22.33 26.01
N PHE A 19 -34.31 23.08 24.97
CA PHE A 19 -35.03 24.25 24.45
C PHE A 19 -35.52 24.05 23.00
N ALA A 20 -35.70 22.80 22.56
CA ALA A 20 -36.31 22.52 21.27
C ALA A 20 -37.80 22.96 21.27
N PRO A 21 -38.33 23.48 20.14
CA PRO A 21 -37.68 23.66 18.84
C PRO A 21 -36.89 24.97 18.69
N MET A 22 -36.87 25.84 19.71
CA MET A 22 -36.25 27.18 19.61
C MET A 22 -34.74 27.15 19.37
N LYS A 23 -33.98 26.30 20.07
CA LYS A 23 -32.52 26.10 19.87
C LYS A 23 -32.10 24.68 20.24
N SER A 24 -31.27 24.05 19.41
CA SER A 24 -30.71 22.70 19.61
C SER A 24 -29.31 22.68 20.27
N ILE A 25 -28.80 23.84 20.70
CA ILE A 25 -27.47 23.97 21.31
C ILE A 25 -27.49 23.49 22.77
N GLN A 26 -26.40 22.92 23.27
CA GLN A 26 -26.25 22.49 24.67
C GLN A 26 -26.08 23.71 25.59
N PHE A 27 -26.81 23.74 26.70
CA PHE A 27 -26.77 24.84 27.68
C PHE A 27 -26.26 24.35 29.03
N ASN A 28 -25.73 25.27 29.83
CA ASN A 28 -25.29 25.00 31.20
C ASN A 28 -26.01 25.94 32.17
N LEU A 29 -26.51 25.40 33.28
CA LEU A 29 -26.97 26.17 34.43
C LEU A 29 -25.79 26.35 35.39
N ILE A 30 -25.38 27.59 35.64
CA ILE A 30 -24.25 27.91 36.50
C ILE A 30 -24.76 28.46 37.82
N LEU A 31 -24.41 27.80 38.93
CA LEU A 31 -24.68 28.29 40.28
C LEU A 31 -23.48 29.09 40.78
N ILE A 32 -23.75 30.31 41.24
CA ILE A 32 -22.75 31.26 41.71
C ILE A 32 -23.04 31.60 43.18
N SER A 33 -22.01 31.61 44.02
CA SER A 33 -22.13 32.01 45.43
C SER A 33 -21.05 33.01 45.84
N LYS A 34 -21.20 33.58 47.04
CA LYS A 34 -20.19 34.43 47.68
C LYS A 34 -19.15 33.63 48.49
N GLN A 35 -19.37 32.32 48.65
CA GLN A 35 -18.44 31.45 49.35
C GLN A 35 -17.39 30.95 48.37
N ASN A 36 -16.12 31.08 48.76
CA ASN A 36 -15.03 30.53 47.95
C ASN A 36 -14.97 29.02 48.16
N LYS A 37 -15.33 28.25 47.14
CA LYS A 37 -15.11 26.80 47.08
C LYS A 37 -13.89 26.54 46.21
N GLU A 38 -13.01 25.64 46.67
CA GLU A 38 -11.82 25.26 45.91
C GLU A 38 -12.18 24.59 44.58
N LYS A 39 -13.20 23.72 44.60
CA LYS A 39 -13.65 22.96 43.43
C LYS A 39 -15.09 23.27 43.05
N THR A 40 -15.37 23.16 41.76
CA THR A 40 -16.71 23.32 41.19
C THR A 40 -17.37 21.96 41.00
N PHE A 41 -18.62 21.82 41.42
CA PHE A 41 -19.40 20.60 41.20
C PHE A 41 -19.99 20.59 39.78
N VAL A 42 -19.83 19.49 39.05
CA VAL A 42 -20.40 19.34 37.70
C VAL A 42 -21.29 18.11 37.60
N ALA A 43 -22.42 18.22 36.92
CA ALA A 43 -23.38 17.13 36.72
C ALA A 43 -24.22 17.35 35.45
N GLU A 44 -24.94 16.33 35.01
CA GLU A 44 -25.90 16.42 33.90
C GLU A 44 -27.33 16.36 34.43
N ILE A 45 -28.15 17.37 34.14
CA ILE A 45 -29.58 17.31 34.46
C ILE A 45 -30.22 16.26 33.57
N SER A 46 -30.97 15.34 34.17
CA SER A 46 -31.72 14.31 33.47
C SER A 46 -33.18 14.72 33.29
N GLN A 47 -33.91 14.03 32.41
CA GLN A 47 -35.38 14.09 32.39
C GLN A 47 -36.00 13.20 33.48
N ASP A 48 -35.21 12.32 34.10
CA ASP A 48 -35.65 11.43 35.16
C ASP A 48 -35.49 12.08 36.55
N ASP A 49 -36.60 12.18 37.28
CA ASP A 49 -36.67 12.80 38.61
C ASP A 49 -35.84 12.06 39.67
N ILE A 50 -35.71 10.74 39.56
CA ILE A 50 -34.92 9.93 40.51
C ILE A 50 -33.44 10.30 40.37
N THR A 51 -32.95 10.39 39.14
CA THR A 51 -31.60 10.82 38.79
C THR A 51 -31.32 12.25 39.28
N ASN A 52 -32.25 13.18 39.05
CA ASN A 52 -32.11 14.56 39.51
C ASN A 52 -32.09 14.67 41.04
N LYS A 53 -32.89 13.87 41.76
CA LYS A 53 -32.83 13.79 43.22
C LYS A 53 -31.46 13.28 43.70
N ALA A 54 -30.88 12.30 43.02
CA ALA A 54 -29.54 11.81 43.34
C ALA A 54 -28.46 12.89 43.12
N ILE A 55 -28.52 13.61 42.00
CA ILE A 55 -27.61 14.75 41.71
C ILE A 55 -27.71 15.82 42.79
N LEU A 56 -28.94 16.20 43.18
CA LEU A 56 -29.18 17.18 44.23
C LEU A 56 -28.65 16.72 45.60
N GLN A 57 -28.83 15.44 45.95
CA GLN A 57 -28.28 14.87 47.17
C GLN A 57 -26.74 14.88 47.16
N ASN A 58 -26.13 14.48 46.04
CA ASN A 58 -24.67 14.50 45.87
C ASN A 58 -24.12 15.93 46.01
N PHE A 59 -24.76 16.91 45.37
CA PHE A 59 -24.39 18.31 45.50
C PHE A 59 -24.53 18.82 46.94
N LYS A 60 -25.68 18.61 47.59
CA LYS A 60 -25.92 19.07 48.98
C LYS A 60 -24.94 18.45 49.97
N ASN A 61 -24.66 17.16 49.82
CA ASN A 61 -23.78 16.41 50.71
C ASN A 61 -22.30 16.54 50.37
N GLN A 62 -21.95 17.30 49.32
CA GLN A 62 -20.59 17.45 48.81
C GLN A 62 -19.91 16.09 48.51
N LYS A 63 -20.65 15.18 47.86
CA LYS A 63 -20.16 13.84 47.48
C LYS A 63 -20.14 13.67 45.97
N GLU A 64 -19.14 12.96 45.47
CA GLU A 64 -19.12 12.52 44.09
C GLU A 64 -20.08 11.35 43.87
N GLY A 65 -20.75 11.35 42.72
CA GLY A 65 -21.58 10.25 42.29
C GLY A 65 -20.73 9.10 41.73
N LYS A 66 -21.37 7.92 41.58
CA LYS A 66 -20.73 6.76 40.96
C LYS A 66 -20.40 6.97 39.47
N ALA A 67 -21.06 7.92 38.84
CA ALA A 67 -20.83 8.36 37.47
C ALA A 67 -20.69 9.88 37.47
N ILE A 68 -19.89 10.43 36.54
CA ILE A 68 -19.59 11.87 36.46
C ILE A 68 -20.88 12.68 36.27
N GLN A 69 -21.83 12.15 35.49
CA GLN A 69 -23.14 12.73 35.25
C GLN A 69 -23.94 12.95 36.55
N LEU A 70 -23.69 12.14 37.59
CA LEU A 70 -24.39 12.23 38.88
C LEU A 70 -23.75 13.24 39.84
N GLY A 71 -22.62 13.85 39.46
CA GLY A 71 -21.88 14.78 40.31
C GLY A 71 -20.39 14.45 40.41
N TYR A 72 -19.54 15.38 40.02
CA TYR A 72 -18.09 15.26 40.12
C TYR A 72 -17.44 16.62 40.44
N PHE A 73 -16.33 16.65 41.17
CA PHE A 73 -15.65 17.91 41.48
C PHE A 73 -14.46 18.16 40.56
N VAL A 74 -14.39 19.36 40.00
CA VAL A 74 -13.32 19.78 39.07
C VAL A 74 -12.72 21.13 39.45
N GLU A 75 -11.48 21.36 39.02
CA GLU A 75 -10.88 22.68 39.00
C GLU A 75 -11.54 23.53 37.90
N PHE A 76 -12.20 24.62 38.29
CA PHE A 76 -13.00 25.43 37.35
C PHE A 76 -12.20 25.94 36.14
N LEU A 77 -10.92 26.29 36.35
CA LEU A 77 -10.06 26.83 35.29
C LEU A 77 -9.67 25.79 34.24
N GLU A 78 -9.74 24.50 34.58
CA GLU A 78 -9.42 23.38 33.69
C GLU A 78 -10.69 22.78 33.05
N PHE A 79 -11.86 23.07 33.61
CA PHE A 79 -13.13 22.53 33.13
C PHE A 79 -13.56 23.15 31.79
N LYS A 80 -13.69 22.29 30.77
CA LYS A 80 -14.17 22.68 29.42
C LYS A 80 -15.66 22.41 29.25
N SER A 81 -16.06 21.16 29.45
CA SER A 81 -17.44 20.68 29.34
C SER A 81 -17.57 19.32 30.02
N LEU A 82 -18.79 18.93 30.38
CA LEU A 82 -19.06 17.62 30.98
C LEU A 82 -18.69 16.48 30.02
N ASN A 83 -19.03 16.61 28.73
CA ASN A 83 -18.70 15.62 27.71
C ASN A 83 -17.18 15.42 27.55
N SER A 84 -16.40 16.51 27.60
CA SER A 84 -14.93 16.42 27.56
C SER A 84 -14.38 15.66 28.77
N LEU A 85 -14.94 15.92 29.96
CA LEU A 85 -14.52 15.26 31.19
C LEU A 85 -14.84 13.76 31.20
N ILE A 86 -16.04 13.40 30.71
CA ILE A 86 -16.45 11.99 30.54
C ILE A 86 -15.51 11.28 29.57
N ALA A 87 -15.25 11.89 28.40
CA ALA A 87 -14.35 11.32 27.41
C ALA A 87 -12.91 11.15 27.94
N GLU A 88 -12.38 12.12 28.67
CA GLU A 88 -11.05 12.06 29.28
C GLU A 88 -10.94 10.92 30.31
N LYS A 89 -11.95 10.75 31.17
CA LYS A 89 -12.00 9.65 32.16
C LYS A 89 -12.15 8.28 31.52
N GLU A 90 -13.03 8.14 30.53
CA GLU A 90 -13.16 6.90 29.77
C GLU A 90 -11.84 6.51 29.08
N MET A 91 -11.14 7.48 28.49
CA MET A 91 -9.81 7.25 27.91
C MET A 91 -8.80 6.78 28.95
N GLN A 92 -8.77 7.40 30.13
CA GLN A 92 -7.86 6.99 31.21
C GLN A 92 -8.13 5.55 31.69
N GLU A 93 -9.38 5.12 31.76
CA GLU A 93 -9.72 3.74 32.13
C GLU A 93 -9.36 2.74 31.03
N LEU A 94 -9.62 3.10 29.76
CA LEU A 94 -9.24 2.28 28.61
C LEU A 94 -7.71 2.13 28.53
N ALA A 95 -6.98 3.21 28.76
CA ALA A 95 -5.52 3.23 28.82
C ALA A 95 -4.95 2.28 29.89
N LYS A 96 -5.51 2.32 31.11
CA LYS A 96 -5.09 1.42 32.21
C LYS A 96 -5.26 -0.06 31.84
N ARG A 97 -6.26 -0.41 31.03
CA ARG A 97 -6.48 -1.79 30.57
C ARG A 97 -5.50 -2.21 29.46
N ILE A 98 -5.03 -1.28 28.64
CA ILE A 98 -4.10 -1.53 27.55
C ILE A 98 -2.67 -1.79 28.07
N GLY A 99 -2.34 -1.33 29.29
CA GLY A 99 -1.04 -1.59 29.92
C GLY A 99 0.13 -0.84 29.27
N CYS A 100 -0.15 0.12 28.38
CA CYS A 100 0.86 0.92 27.69
C CYS A 100 1.02 2.30 28.34
N LEU A 101 2.21 2.89 28.21
CA LEU A 101 2.49 4.21 28.77
C LEU A 101 1.87 5.31 27.88
N PRO A 102 1.36 6.40 28.49
CA PRO A 102 0.93 7.57 27.74
C PRO A 102 2.14 8.24 27.07
N ILE A 103 2.01 8.57 25.79
CA ILE A 103 3.01 9.33 25.04
C ILE A 103 2.32 10.38 24.17
N LEU A 104 2.90 11.57 24.05
CA LEU A 104 2.33 12.59 23.17
C LEU A 104 2.65 12.26 21.72
N LEU A 105 1.72 12.55 20.81
CA LEU A 105 1.95 12.43 19.37
C LEU A 105 3.20 13.22 18.95
N THR A 106 3.43 14.38 19.55
CA THR A 106 4.61 15.21 19.30
C THR A 106 5.91 14.55 19.70
N ASP A 107 5.92 13.67 20.72
CA ASP A 107 7.13 13.01 21.21
C ASP A 107 7.62 11.92 20.27
N ILE A 108 6.71 11.39 19.44
CA ILE A 108 6.97 10.38 18.41
C ILE A 108 6.94 10.94 16.99
N SER A 109 6.72 12.25 16.81
CA SER A 109 6.63 12.89 15.49
C SER A 109 7.89 13.70 15.19
N LYS A 110 8.49 13.46 14.02
CA LYS A 110 9.54 14.32 13.45
C LYS A 110 8.94 15.59 12.84
N MET A 111 7.84 15.45 12.09
CA MET A 111 7.19 16.57 11.38
C MET A 111 5.69 16.35 11.22
N ILE A 112 4.91 17.46 11.20
CA ILE A 112 3.47 17.46 10.89
C ILE A 112 3.21 18.48 9.77
N ASN A 113 2.81 17.99 8.60
CA ASN A 113 2.59 18.79 7.40
C ASN A 113 1.11 18.74 6.99
N ALA A 114 0.50 19.90 6.73
CA ALA A 114 -0.82 19.95 6.12
C ALA A 114 -0.68 19.70 4.62
N LEU A 115 -1.31 18.65 4.11
CA LEU A 115 -1.24 18.33 2.70
C LEU A 115 -2.02 19.35 1.87
N LYS A 116 -1.54 19.53 0.64
CA LYS A 116 -2.14 20.33 -0.44
C LYS A 116 -2.44 19.39 -1.60
N GLY A 117 -3.27 19.84 -2.55
CA GLY A 117 -3.57 19.06 -3.75
C GLY A 117 -4.84 18.20 -3.63
N ASP A 118 -5.35 17.83 -4.80
CA ASP A 118 -6.60 17.08 -4.95
C ASP A 118 -6.36 15.61 -5.32
N SER A 119 -5.17 15.28 -5.84
CA SER A 119 -4.75 13.93 -6.20
C SER A 119 -3.62 13.43 -5.30
N SER A 120 -3.64 12.13 -4.97
CA SER A 120 -2.54 11.46 -4.24
C SER A 120 -1.19 11.59 -4.95
N ASP A 121 -1.21 11.73 -6.28
CA ASP A 121 -0.02 11.77 -7.13
C ASP A 121 0.75 13.10 -6.98
N GLU A 122 0.12 14.12 -6.38
CA GLU A 122 0.73 15.43 -6.08
C GLU A 122 1.42 15.47 -4.71
N VAL A 123 1.31 14.39 -3.93
CA VAL A 123 1.83 14.30 -2.58
C VAL A 123 3.02 13.35 -2.52
N GLU A 124 4.15 13.87 -2.06
CA GLU A 124 5.31 13.03 -1.78
C GLU A 124 5.07 12.18 -0.53
N HIS A 125 5.25 10.86 -0.64
CA HIS A 125 5.27 9.96 0.51
C HIS A 125 6.60 10.07 1.26
N LEU A 126 6.51 10.32 2.56
CA LEU A 126 7.65 10.31 3.48
C LEU A 126 7.67 8.98 4.21
N THR A 127 8.85 8.38 4.36
CA THR A 127 9.03 7.12 5.08
C THR A 127 8.52 7.21 6.52
N ASN A 128 7.98 6.10 7.03
CA ASN A 128 7.41 5.99 8.37
C ASN A 128 6.41 7.12 8.70
N SER A 129 5.51 7.43 7.77
CA SER A 129 4.50 8.48 7.94
C SER A 129 3.08 7.95 7.98
N ILE A 130 2.24 8.62 8.75
CA ILE A 130 0.79 8.41 8.75
C ILE A 130 0.08 9.60 8.08
N TYR A 131 -1.06 9.31 7.49
CA TYR A 131 -1.97 10.27 6.88
C TYR A 131 -3.20 10.39 7.76
N PHE A 132 -3.22 11.47 8.53
CA PHE A 132 -4.23 11.72 9.54
C PHE A 132 -5.30 12.68 9.00
N PRO A 133 -6.58 12.28 8.90
CA PRO A 133 -7.60 13.13 8.31
C PRO A 133 -7.98 14.30 9.22
N LYS A 134 -8.33 15.42 8.60
CA LYS A 134 -8.87 16.61 9.28
C LYS A 134 -10.27 16.37 9.85
N SER A 135 -10.92 15.27 9.47
CA SER A 135 -12.20 14.81 10.04
C SER A 135 -11.97 13.52 10.82
N GLY A 136 -12.53 13.45 12.02
CA GLY A 136 -12.46 12.31 12.93
C GLY A 136 -13.22 11.07 12.45
N SER A 137 -14.08 11.17 11.45
CA SER A 137 -14.83 10.02 10.92
C SER A 137 -14.06 9.18 9.89
N SER A 138 -13.15 9.81 9.12
CA SER A 138 -12.32 9.11 8.13
C SER A 138 -11.20 8.33 8.82
N PRO A 139 -10.74 7.17 8.29
CA PRO A 139 -9.64 6.42 8.89
C PRO A 139 -8.28 7.13 8.71
N VAL A 140 -7.37 6.87 9.65
CA VAL A 140 -5.94 7.17 9.52
C VAL A 140 -5.29 6.04 8.71
N VAL A 141 -4.40 6.36 7.79
CA VAL A 141 -3.75 5.36 6.93
C VAL A 141 -2.24 5.57 6.90
N SER A 142 -1.45 4.54 6.61
CA SER A 142 0.02 4.63 6.49
C SER A 142 0.51 4.75 5.05
N SER A 143 -0.39 4.61 4.07
CA SER A 143 -0.06 4.71 2.64
C SER A 143 -0.96 5.71 1.90
N LEU A 144 -0.40 6.37 0.88
CA LEU A 144 -1.16 7.26 -0.01
C LEU A 144 -2.20 6.51 -0.86
N SER A 145 -1.99 5.22 -1.13
CA SER A 145 -2.94 4.40 -1.90
C SER A 145 -4.23 4.10 -1.13
N GLU A 146 -4.20 4.27 0.19
CA GLU A 146 -5.33 3.96 1.08
C GLU A 146 -6.20 5.19 1.42
N LEU A 147 -5.86 6.37 0.89
CA LEU A 147 -6.63 7.59 1.13
C LEU A 147 -8.06 7.44 0.61
N LYS A 148 -9.03 7.73 1.49
CA LYS A 148 -10.47 7.68 1.14
C LYS A 148 -11.05 9.04 0.74
N ILE A 149 -10.33 10.12 1.02
CA ILE A 149 -10.72 11.50 0.70
C ILE A 149 -9.56 12.25 0.08
N LYS A 150 -9.84 13.42 -0.50
CA LYS A 150 -8.82 14.25 -1.16
C LYS A 150 -7.64 14.57 -0.23
N PRO A 151 -6.37 14.51 -0.68
CA PRO A 151 -5.20 14.69 0.17
C PRO A 151 -5.17 16.02 0.93
N ARG A 152 -5.68 17.13 0.37
CA ARG A 152 -5.85 18.40 1.10
C ARG A 152 -6.61 18.31 2.43
N ASN A 153 -7.35 17.22 2.64
CA ASN A 153 -8.09 16.94 3.88
C ASN A 153 -7.30 16.08 4.88
N TYR A 154 -6.00 15.90 4.68
CA TYR A 154 -5.12 15.15 5.58
C TYR A 154 -3.96 16.00 6.12
N TYR A 155 -3.40 15.54 7.23
CA TYR A 155 -2.06 15.86 7.70
C TYR A 155 -1.15 14.67 7.43
N GLN A 156 0.01 14.90 6.85
CA GLN A 156 1.10 13.92 6.81
C GLN A 156 1.95 14.10 8.06
N ILE A 157 2.07 13.04 8.85
CA ILE A 157 2.81 13.05 10.12
C ILE A 157 3.94 12.04 9.98
N GLN A 158 5.17 12.53 9.91
CA GLN A 158 6.36 11.68 9.86
C GLN A 158 6.74 11.29 11.28
N LEU A 159 6.80 9.98 11.55
CA LEU A 159 7.11 9.45 12.86
C LEU A 159 8.60 9.20 13.03
N ASP A 160 9.05 9.27 14.28
CA ASP A 160 10.37 8.82 14.68
C ASP A 160 10.43 7.30 14.67
N GLU A 161 11.17 6.74 13.70
CA GLU A 161 11.35 5.30 13.50
C GLU A 161 12.00 4.60 14.71
N THR A 162 12.66 5.35 15.60
CA THR A 162 13.24 4.83 16.85
C THR A 162 12.22 4.72 17.99
N LYS A 163 10.97 5.16 17.78
CA LYS A 163 9.92 5.17 18.81
C LYS A 163 8.60 4.55 18.37
N ALA A 164 8.22 4.72 17.11
CA ALA A 164 6.93 4.29 16.62
C ALA A 164 6.94 3.85 15.15
N ASN A 165 6.19 2.78 14.87
CA ASN A 165 5.91 2.31 13.52
C ASN A 165 4.61 2.95 12.98
N ALA A 166 4.64 3.52 11.78
CA ALA A 166 3.50 4.18 11.16
C ALA A 166 2.28 3.26 10.94
N ILE A 167 2.49 1.99 10.60
CA ILE A 167 1.40 1.02 10.42
C ILE A 167 0.69 0.82 11.76
N TYR A 168 1.46 0.59 12.83
CA TYR A 168 0.92 0.42 14.17
C TYR A 168 0.12 1.65 14.60
N VAL A 169 0.69 2.85 14.46
CA VAL A 169 0.03 4.10 14.88
C VAL A 169 -1.22 4.38 14.06
N ALA A 170 -1.20 4.15 12.74
CA ALA A 170 -2.38 4.28 11.89
C ALA A 170 -3.51 3.34 12.34
N ASN A 171 -3.18 2.06 12.59
CA ASN A 171 -4.13 1.07 13.09
C ASN A 171 -4.65 1.41 14.49
N TYR A 172 -3.78 1.88 15.39
CA TYR A 172 -4.16 2.35 16.73
C TYR A 172 -5.25 3.43 16.64
N PHE A 173 -5.07 4.44 15.78
CA PHE A 173 -6.06 5.50 15.59
C PHE A 173 -7.40 5.03 15.00
N ASN A 174 -7.42 3.84 14.40
CA ASN A 174 -8.62 3.20 13.86
C ASN A 174 -9.30 2.24 14.86
N THR A 175 -8.68 1.95 16.00
CA THR A 175 -9.32 1.22 17.12
C THR A 175 -10.46 2.04 17.74
N PRO A 176 -11.35 1.44 18.55
CA PRO A 176 -12.38 2.19 19.27
C PRO A 176 -11.82 3.33 20.14
N VAL A 177 -10.69 3.11 20.80
CA VAL A 177 -10.01 4.13 21.63
C VAL A 177 -9.43 5.23 20.76
N GLY A 178 -8.74 4.85 19.69
CA GLY A 178 -8.19 5.80 18.71
C GLY A 178 -9.26 6.66 18.06
N LYS A 179 -10.42 6.09 17.70
CA LYS A 179 -11.56 6.85 17.15
C LYS A 179 -12.08 7.90 18.12
N LYS A 180 -12.34 7.52 19.39
CA LYS A 180 -12.74 8.47 20.44
C LYS A 180 -11.70 9.58 20.62
N LEU A 181 -10.41 9.25 20.52
CA LEU A 181 -9.33 10.24 20.58
C LEU A 181 -9.44 11.24 19.44
N ARG A 182 -9.64 10.78 18.21
CA ARG A 182 -9.81 11.66 17.06
C ARG A 182 -11.06 12.54 17.17
N GLU A 183 -12.17 11.98 17.63
CA GLU A 183 -13.41 12.73 17.90
C GLU A 183 -13.21 13.83 18.96
N SER A 184 -12.46 13.54 20.04
CA SER A 184 -12.16 14.54 21.08
C SER A 184 -11.28 15.71 20.61
N LEU A 185 -10.53 15.52 19.51
CA LEU A 185 -9.67 16.55 18.93
C LEU A 185 -10.43 17.46 17.95
N GLU A 186 -11.65 17.09 17.56
CA GLU A 186 -12.48 17.92 16.69
C GLU A 186 -12.97 19.17 17.43
N ALA A 187 -12.97 20.31 16.71
CA ALA A 187 -13.50 21.56 17.23
C ALA A 187 -14.31 22.29 16.15
N GLY A 188 -15.29 23.09 16.59
CA GLY A 188 -16.11 23.96 15.74
C GLY A 188 -17.61 23.68 15.87
N ALA A 189 -18.43 24.73 15.77
CA ALA A 189 -19.89 24.64 15.83
C ALA A 189 -20.55 24.20 14.49
N GLY A 190 -19.78 24.22 13.39
CA GLY A 190 -20.19 23.75 12.06
C GLY A 190 -19.69 22.33 11.78
N ILE A 191 -19.11 22.09 10.59
CA ILE A 191 -18.46 20.79 10.28
C ILE A 191 -17.24 20.63 11.20
N PRO A 192 -17.24 19.67 12.15
CA PRO A 192 -16.15 19.49 13.09
C PRO A 192 -14.85 19.16 12.35
N ARG A 193 -13.74 19.81 12.74
CA ARG A 193 -12.42 19.56 12.15
C ARG A 193 -11.34 19.54 13.20
N ILE A 194 -10.34 18.70 12.97
CA ILE A 194 -9.11 18.63 13.74
C ILE A 194 -8.14 19.65 13.16
N SER A 195 -7.73 20.64 13.96
CA SER A 195 -6.72 21.61 13.53
C SER A 195 -5.31 21.07 13.78
N LYS A 196 -4.32 21.62 13.06
CA LYS A 196 -2.90 21.29 13.28
C LYS A 196 -2.50 21.56 14.74
N SER A 197 -3.01 22.64 15.33
CA SER A 197 -2.71 22.97 16.72
C SER A 197 -3.22 21.92 17.71
N GLN A 198 -4.34 21.24 17.46
CA GLN A 198 -4.81 20.17 18.35
C GLN A 198 -3.89 18.94 18.32
N LEU A 199 -3.29 18.65 17.16
CA LEU A 199 -2.30 17.58 17.00
C LEU A 199 -0.93 17.95 17.61
N SER A 200 -0.54 19.22 17.50
CA SER A 200 0.75 19.72 17.99
C SER A 200 0.73 20.21 19.43
N SER A 201 -0.45 20.32 20.06
CA SER A 201 -0.58 20.63 21.48
C SER A 201 -0.40 19.35 22.31
N SER A 202 -0.13 19.49 23.62
CA SER A 202 -0.04 18.39 24.60
C SER A 202 -1.37 17.65 24.87
N ARG A 203 -2.22 17.51 23.85
CA ARG A 203 -3.60 16.99 23.92
C ARG A 203 -3.77 15.65 23.21
N CYS A 204 -2.95 15.35 22.21
CA CYS A 204 -3.01 14.05 21.53
C CYS A 204 -2.12 13.03 22.24
N VAL A 205 -2.66 12.40 23.28
CA VAL A 205 -2.00 11.35 24.06
C VAL A 205 -2.36 9.99 23.48
N LEU A 206 -1.37 9.21 23.05
CA LEU A 206 -1.51 7.83 22.63
C LEU A 206 -1.00 6.89 23.71
N PHE A 207 -1.41 5.62 23.62
CA PHE A 207 -0.88 4.54 24.45
C PHE A 207 -0.18 3.56 23.52
N LEU A 208 1.15 3.58 23.53
CA LEU A 208 1.98 2.77 22.63
C LEU A 208 2.83 1.78 23.45
N PRO A 209 2.95 0.52 23.01
CA PRO A 209 3.93 -0.40 23.55
C PRO A 209 5.32 -0.09 22.97
N ASP A 210 6.35 -0.79 23.44
CA ASP A 210 7.69 -0.69 22.85
C ASP A 210 7.72 -1.14 21.38
N LEU A 211 8.79 -0.78 20.67
CA LEU A 211 8.93 -1.07 19.24
C LEU A 211 8.91 -2.56 18.90
N SER A 212 9.45 -3.43 19.78
CA SER A 212 9.46 -4.87 19.56
C SER A 212 8.03 -5.40 19.54
N THR A 213 7.24 -5.01 20.55
CA THR A 213 5.83 -5.37 20.66
C THR A 213 5.01 -4.78 19.50
N GLN A 214 5.31 -3.55 19.05
CA GLN A 214 4.65 -2.99 17.86
C GLN A 214 4.89 -3.84 16.61
N ALA A 215 6.14 -4.31 16.41
CA ALA A 215 6.49 -5.16 15.29
C ALA A 215 5.80 -6.53 15.35
N GLU A 216 5.78 -7.17 16.53
CA GLU A 216 5.08 -8.45 16.76
C GLU A 216 3.57 -8.32 16.47
N VAL A 217 2.92 -7.25 16.92
CA VAL A 217 1.50 -7.00 16.63
C VAL A 217 1.26 -6.85 15.12
N ILE A 218 2.13 -6.13 14.41
CA ILE A 218 2.02 -5.97 12.94
C ILE A 218 2.22 -7.33 12.25
N GLU A 219 3.17 -8.15 12.70
CA GLU A 219 3.40 -9.48 12.14
C GLU A 219 2.16 -10.37 12.29
N VAL A 220 1.56 -10.39 13.49
CA VAL A 220 0.32 -11.14 13.75
C VAL A 220 -0.83 -10.61 12.90
N ASP A 221 -1.00 -9.29 12.78
CA ASP A 221 -2.03 -8.70 11.92
C ASP A 221 -1.82 -9.06 10.44
N SER A 222 -0.57 -9.07 9.97
CA SER A 222 -0.24 -9.48 8.61
C SER A 222 -0.64 -10.94 8.35
N LYS A 223 -0.40 -11.85 9.32
CA LYS A 223 -0.87 -13.24 9.25
C LYS A 223 -2.40 -13.33 9.22
N ILE A 224 -3.10 -12.55 10.05
CA ILE A 224 -4.57 -12.48 10.05
C ILE A 224 -5.10 -12.02 8.69
N GLN A 225 -4.50 -10.98 8.12
CA GLN A 225 -4.88 -10.47 6.79
C GLN A 225 -4.64 -11.52 5.70
N GLN A 226 -3.52 -12.26 5.75
CA GLN A 226 -3.24 -13.36 4.83
C GLN A 226 -4.32 -14.43 4.87
N PHE A 227 -4.73 -14.88 6.07
CA PHE A 227 -5.83 -15.84 6.20
C PHE A 227 -7.16 -15.28 5.69
N THR A 228 -7.42 -13.99 5.93
CA THR A 228 -8.63 -13.31 5.44
C THR A 228 -8.67 -13.28 3.92
N PHE A 229 -7.56 -12.92 3.26
CA PHE A 229 -7.48 -12.93 1.79
C PHE A 229 -7.69 -14.33 1.21
N ARG A 230 -7.15 -15.37 1.86
CA ARG A 230 -7.36 -16.75 1.45
C ARG A 230 -8.81 -17.19 1.60
N LEU A 231 -9.47 -16.82 2.70
CA LEU A 231 -10.90 -17.06 2.87
C LEU A 231 -11.72 -16.40 1.76
N ASP A 232 -11.39 -15.17 1.40
CA ASP A 232 -12.05 -14.44 0.32
C ASP A 232 -11.78 -15.08 -1.05
N GLU A 233 -10.57 -15.59 -1.30
CA GLU A 233 -10.23 -16.33 -2.52
C GLU A 233 -11.01 -17.64 -2.64
N LEU A 234 -11.02 -18.46 -1.58
CA LEU A 234 -11.80 -19.69 -1.55
C LEU A 234 -13.30 -19.42 -1.78
N ARG A 235 -13.80 -18.32 -1.20
CA ARG A 235 -15.18 -17.87 -1.42
C ARG A 235 -15.42 -17.49 -2.88
N ARG A 236 -14.54 -16.69 -3.50
CA ARG A 236 -14.65 -16.36 -4.93
C ARG A 236 -14.61 -17.61 -5.80
N ASN A 237 -13.67 -18.52 -5.54
CA ASN A 237 -13.50 -19.76 -6.30
C ASN A 237 -14.71 -20.69 -6.18
N LEU A 238 -15.34 -20.76 -5.01
CA LEU A 238 -16.56 -21.55 -4.80
C LEU A 238 -17.68 -21.09 -5.72
N TRP A 239 -17.85 -19.77 -5.87
CA TRP A 239 -18.90 -19.21 -6.72
C TRP A 239 -18.49 -19.16 -8.20
N LYS A 240 -17.18 -19.05 -8.52
CA LYS A 240 -16.64 -19.13 -9.90
C LYS A 240 -16.78 -20.56 -10.45
N LYS A 241 -16.54 -21.60 -9.64
CA LYS A 241 -16.60 -23.02 -10.02
C LYS A 241 -17.31 -23.87 -8.94
N PRO A 242 -18.66 -23.85 -8.84
CA PRO A 242 -19.39 -24.57 -7.80
C PRO A 242 -19.15 -26.08 -7.75
N LYS A 243 -18.84 -26.70 -8.90
CA LYS A 243 -18.50 -28.14 -8.96
C LYS A 243 -17.21 -28.48 -8.19
N SER A 244 -16.33 -27.52 -7.94
CA SER A 244 -15.09 -27.70 -7.17
C SER A 244 -15.28 -27.66 -5.64
N HIS A 245 -16.52 -27.60 -5.14
CA HIS A 245 -16.83 -27.49 -3.71
C HIS A 245 -16.12 -28.53 -2.82
N GLN A 246 -15.92 -29.76 -3.28
CA GLN A 246 -15.21 -30.79 -2.50
C GLN A 246 -13.72 -30.48 -2.33
N SER A 247 -13.07 -29.94 -3.37
CA SER A 247 -11.66 -29.51 -3.30
C SER A 247 -11.51 -28.28 -2.40
N ILE A 248 -12.40 -27.30 -2.56
CA ILE A 248 -12.42 -26.09 -1.74
C ILE A 248 -12.69 -26.43 -0.27
N SER A 249 -13.56 -27.41 0.01
CA SER A 249 -13.81 -27.90 1.37
C SER A 249 -12.57 -28.54 1.99
N LYS A 250 -11.75 -29.27 1.21
CA LYS A 250 -10.47 -29.80 1.69
C LYS A 250 -9.47 -28.70 1.99
N GLU A 251 -9.39 -27.69 1.12
CA GLU A 251 -8.48 -26.55 1.29
C GLU A 251 -8.88 -25.65 2.48
N LEU A 252 -10.19 -25.49 2.71
CA LEU A 252 -10.70 -24.79 3.90
C LEU A 252 -10.31 -25.51 5.20
N LYS A 253 -10.26 -26.85 5.20
CA LYS A 253 -9.82 -27.64 6.37
C LYS A 253 -8.33 -27.45 6.67
N THR A 254 -7.53 -27.09 5.68
CA THR A 254 -6.11 -26.80 5.82
C THR A 254 -5.82 -25.31 5.81
N ILE A 255 -6.82 -24.45 6.01
CA ILE A 255 -6.64 -23.00 5.88
C ILE A 255 -5.71 -22.41 6.94
N ASN A 256 -5.70 -23.01 8.12
CA ASN A 256 -4.77 -22.71 9.22
C ASN A 256 -3.35 -23.25 8.96
N GLN A 257 -3.19 -24.17 8.02
CA GLN A 257 -1.90 -24.52 7.47
C GLN A 257 -1.60 -23.39 6.48
N GLU A 258 -0.73 -22.45 6.89
CA GLU A 258 -0.24 -21.36 6.04
C GLU A 258 -0.23 -21.83 4.59
N GLU A 259 -0.94 -21.13 3.70
CA GLU A 259 -0.72 -21.35 2.28
C GLU A 259 0.74 -21.03 2.05
N LYS A 260 1.54 -22.09 1.93
CA LYS A 260 2.97 -21.96 1.89
C LYS A 260 3.28 -21.06 0.72
N LEU A 261 4.18 -20.11 0.93
CA LEU A 261 4.70 -19.26 -0.13
C LEU A 261 5.06 -20.08 -1.39
N GLU A 262 5.48 -21.33 -1.20
CA GLU A 262 5.64 -22.40 -2.21
C GLU A 262 4.48 -22.50 -3.22
N ASN A 263 3.22 -22.54 -2.76
CA ASN A 263 2.05 -22.66 -3.64
C ASN A 263 1.89 -21.44 -4.55
N TRP A 264 2.22 -20.25 -4.04
CA TRP A 264 2.19 -19.03 -4.85
C TRP A 264 3.36 -19.00 -5.83
N ILE A 265 4.56 -19.39 -5.40
CA ILE A 265 5.75 -19.54 -6.25
C ILE A 265 5.42 -20.45 -7.45
N ASP A 266 4.75 -21.58 -7.22
CA ASP A 266 4.39 -22.56 -8.25
C ASP A 266 3.40 -22.02 -9.31
N LYS A 267 2.74 -20.86 -9.08
CA LYS A 267 1.80 -20.23 -10.02
C LYS A 267 2.40 -19.05 -10.81
N LEU A 268 3.59 -18.58 -10.45
CA LEU A 268 4.22 -17.42 -11.07
C LEU A 268 5.08 -17.80 -12.29
N PRO A 269 5.27 -16.90 -13.26
CA PRO A 269 6.24 -17.07 -14.34
C PRO A 269 7.65 -17.38 -13.81
N PHE A 270 8.35 -18.32 -14.47
CA PHE A 270 9.70 -18.77 -14.09
C PHE A 270 10.71 -17.65 -13.80
N PRO A 271 10.76 -16.55 -14.59
CA PRO A 271 11.65 -15.43 -14.31
C PRO A 271 11.51 -14.83 -12.90
N ILE A 272 10.30 -14.89 -12.32
CA ILE A 272 9.98 -14.30 -11.02
C ILE A 272 9.98 -15.37 -9.93
N SER A 273 9.38 -16.52 -10.19
CA SER A 273 9.29 -17.63 -9.23
C SER A 273 10.68 -18.17 -8.84
N SER A 274 11.63 -18.26 -9.78
CA SER A 274 12.99 -18.73 -9.53
C SER A 274 13.74 -17.84 -8.53
N ILE A 275 13.60 -16.52 -8.63
CA ILE A 275 14.21 -15.56 -7.69
C ILE A 275 13.51 -15.64 -6.33
N LEU A 276 12.18 -15.70 -6.32
CA LEU A 276 11.40 -15.80 -5.08
C LEU A 276 11.70 -17.11 -4.33
N TRP A 277 11.99 -18.20 -5.04
CA TRP A 277 12.45 -19.46 -4.45
C TRP A 277 13.80 -19.32 -3.75
N ARG A 278 14.75 -18.54 -4.30
CA ARG A 278 16.03 -18.26 -3.62
C ARG A 278 15.83 -17.56 -2.28
N TYR A 279 14.92 -16.59 -2.23
CA TYR A 279 14.50 -15.95 -0.98
C TYR A 279 13.87 -16.96 -0.01
N TYR A 280 12.94 -17.78 -0.49
CA TYR A 280 12.24 -18.75 0.35
C TYR A 280 13.17 -19.82 0.94
N ALA A 281 14.15 -20.27 0.16
CA ALA A 281 15.07 -21.35 0.55
C ALA A 281 16.19 -20.89 1.52
N THR A 282 16.47 -19.59 1.62
CA THR A 282 17.54 -19.08 2.50
C THR A 282 17.02 -18.71 3.89
N LYS A 283 17.81 -19.01 4.92
CA LYS A 283 17.57 -18.56 6.30
C LYS A 283 18.38 -17.32 6.69
N ASP A 284 19.38 -16.96 5.88
CA ASP A 284 20.25 -15.81 6.11
C ASP A 284 19.54 -14.51 5.72
N ASN A 285 19.37 -13.60 6.69
CA ASN A 285 18.63 -12.36 6.49
C ASN A 285 19.31 -11.37 5.54
N SER A 286 20.65 -11.34 5.48
CA SER A 286 21.37 -10.52 4.50
C SER A 286 21.08 -11.01 3.07
N LYS A 287 21.11 -12.33 2.86
CA LYS A 287 20.75 -12.94 1.58
C LYS A 287 19.26 -12.76 1.24
N LYS A 288 18.36 -12.84 2.23
CA LYS A 288 16.93 -12.56 2.02
C LYS A 288 16.71 -11.14 1.48
N ILE A 289 17.36 -10.14 2.09
CA ILE A 289 17.27 -8.75 1.64
C ILE A 289 17.74 -8.63 0.18
N GLU A 290 18.85 -9.28 -0.16
CA GLU A 290 19.36 -9.28 -1.52
C GLU A 290 18.38 -9.93 -2.52
N HIS A 291 17.89 -11.13 -2.24
CA HIS A 291 16.96 -11.84 -3.11
C HIS A 291 15.63 -11.10 -3.27
N LEU A 292 15.14 -10.44 -2.22
CA LEU A 292 13.94 -9.59 -2.31
C LEU A 292 14.18 -8.39 -3.21
N PHE A 293 15.33 -7.70 -3.09
CA PHE A 293 15.64 -6.61 -4.02
C PHE A 293 15.72 -7.07 -5.47
N HIS A 294 16.40 -8.19 -5.73
CA HIS A 294 16.49 -8.77 -7.07
C HIS A 294 15.10 -9.14 -7.61
N LEU A 295 14.21 -9.66 -6.76
CA LEU A 295 12.83 -9.98 -7.13
C LEU A 295 12.06 -8.74 -7.60
N PHE A 296 12.11 -7.63 -6.84
CA PHE A 296 11.40 -6.41 -7.22
C PHE A 296 12.00 -5.74 -8.47
N GLU A 297 13.33 -5.78 -8.62
CA GLU A 297 14.02 -5.26 -9.80
C GLU A 297 13.63 -6.05 -11.05
N ALA A 298 13.73 -7.39 -10.99
CA ALA A 298 13.32 -8.28 -12.05
C ALA A 298 11.82 -8.16 -12.39
N PHE A 299 10.96 -8.00 -11.38
CA PHE A 299 9.52 -7.84 -11.60
C PHE A 299 9.18 -6.54 -12.31
N SER A 300 9.89 -5.44 -12.04
CA SER A 300 9.71 -4.16 -12.73
C SER A 300 10.06 -4.26 -14.21
N GLU A 301 11.21 -4.86 -14.53
CA GLU A 301 11.63 -5.11 -15.91
C GLU A 301 10.65 -6.06 -16.62
N PHE A 302 10.25 -7.14 -15.96
CA PHE A 302 9.28 -8.10 -16.49
C PHE A 302 7.95 -7.43 -16.86
N LEU A 303 7.37 -6.61 -15.97
CA LEU A 303 6.13 -5.89 -16.27
C LEU A 303 6.27 -4.89 -17.42
N SER A 304 7.35 -4.10 -17.44
CA SER A 304 7.65 -3.19 -18.55
C SER A 304 7.73 -3.94 -19.87
N MET A 305 8.45 -5.06 -19.90
CA MET A 305 8.58 -5.91 -21.07
C MET A 305 7.21 -6.44 -21.52
N LEU A 306 6.38 -6.98 -20.62
CA LEU A 306 5.05 -7.48 -20.97
C LEU A 306 4.18 -6.40 -21.63
N MET A 307 4.13 -5.21 -21.02
CA MET A 307 3.34 -4.09 -21.52
C MET A 307 3.85 -3.57 -22.87
N LEU A 308 5.16 -3.38 -23.01
CA LEU A 308 5.74 -2.95 -24.28
C LEU A 308 5.51 -3.98 -25.37
N SER A 309 5.72 -5.26 -25.07
CA SER A 309 5.54 -6.35 -26.02
C SER A 309 4.14 -6.40 -26.61
N ALA A 310 3.11 -6.10 -25.79
CA ALA A 310 1.73 -5.99 -26.24
C ALA A 310 1.53 -4.76 -27.14
N LEU A 311 1.98 -3.58 -26.70
CA LEU A 311 1.74 -2.33 -27.44
C LEU A 311 2.45 -2.30 -28.80
N VAL A 312 3.56 -3.02 -28.97
CA VAL A 312 4.32 -3.06 -30.23
C VAL A 312 3.75 -4.08 -31.23
N GLN A 313 2.77 -4.90 -30.85
CA GLN A 313 2.09 -5.80 -31.78
C GLN A 313 1.40 -5.06 -32.91
N ASP A 314 1.02 -3.80 -32.67
CA ASP A 314 0.54 -2.86 -33.68
C ASP A 314 1.57 -1.74 -33.82
N GLU A 315 2.38 -1.81 -34.89
CA GLU A 315 3.45 -0.84 -35.12
C GLU A 315 2.94 0.58 -35.36
N GLU A 316 1.78 0.73 -35.99
CA GLU A 316 1.20 2.04 -36.31
C GLU A 316 0.72 2.68 -35.01
N PHE A 317 -0.07 1.94 -34.23
CA PHE A 317 -0.49 2.36 -32.89
C PHE A 317 0.71 2.70 -31.98
N TYR A 318 1.74 1.86 -31.98
CA TYR A 318 2.95 2.12 -31.19
C TYR A 318 3.63 3.43 -31.61
N LYS A 319 3.81 3.66 -32.92
CA LYS A 319 4.45 4.88 -33.45
C LYS A 319 3.66 6.12 -33.09
N GLU A 320 2.34 6.08 -33.15
CA GLU A 320 1.47 7.20 -32.80
C GLU A 320 1.50 7.51 -31.29
N GLU A 321 1.47 6.48 -30.44
CA GLU A 321 1.20 6.65 -29.02
C GLU A 321 2.46 6.64 -28.12
N ARG A 322 3.63 6.23 -28.63
CA ARG A 322 4.89 6.10 -27.85
C ARG A 322 5.30 7.35 -27.09
N HIS A 323 4.92 8.53 -27.57
CA HIS A 323 5.21 9.80 -26.93
C HIS A 323 4.66 9.89 -25.49
N LYS A 324 3.62 9.12 -25.16
CA LYS A 324 2.99 9.11 -23.83
C LYS A 324 3.82 8.43 -22.75
N TRP A 325 4.73 7.52 -23.12
CA TRP A 325 5.57 6.76 -22.19
C TRP A 325 7.08 6.89 -22.42
N ILE A 326 7.53 7.11 -23.67
CA ILE A 326 8.94 7.35 -23.99
C ILE A 326 9.27 8.86 -23.93
N ASP A 327 8.55 9.71 -24.67
CA ASP A 327 8.96 11.10 -24.95
C ASP A 327 8.49 12.16 -23.95
N LYS A 328 7.91 11.76 -22.81
CA LYS A 328 7.57 12.69 -21.72
C LYS A 328 8.85 13.23 -21.05
N ASN A 329 9.41 14.29 -21.63
CA ASN A 329 10.51 15.09 -21.07
C ASN A 329 9.97 16.35 -20.38
N GLU A 330 10.73 16.86 -19.39
CA GLU A 330 10.38 17.98 -18.49
C GLU A 330 9.84 19.25 -19.19
N GLU A 331 10.12 19.47 -20.48
CA GLU A 331 9.68 20.68 -21.19
C GLU A 331 8.19 20.71 -21.54
N SER A 332 7.56 19.55 -21.72
CA SER A 332 6.12 19.44 -21.99
C SER A 332 5.24 19.85 -20.79
N ASP A 333 5.83 19.97 -19.61
CA ASP A 333 5.19 20.33 -18.34
C ASP A 333 5.36 21.83 -17.98
N LYS A 334 6.01 22.64 -18.85
CA LYS A 334 6.20 24.10 -18.62
C LYS A 334 4.91 24.92 -18.78
N SER A 335 3.81 24.33 -19.27
CA SER A 335 2.53 25.03 -19.50
C SER A 335 1.64 25.14 -18.25
N GLU A 336 1.90 24.36 -17.20
CA GLU A 336 1.25 24.56 -15.89
C GLU A 336 2.14 25.40 -14.97
N LYS A 337 1.94 26.72 -15.01
CA LYS A 337 2.49 27.66 -14.03
C LYS A 337 1.91 27.38 -12.63
N SER A 338 2.47 26.41 -11.92
CA SER A 338 2.43 26.41 -10.46
C SER A 338 3.60 25.62 -9.88
N ASP A 339 4.48 26.35 -9.20
CA ASP A 339 5.43 25.85 -8.22
C ASP A 339 6.52 24.87 -8.74
N LYS A 340 7.62 25.44 -9.25
CA LYS A 340 8.86 24.75 -9.71
C LYS A 340 9.59 23.92 -8.62
N SER A 341 8.98 23.71 -7.45
CA SER A 341 9.60 23.10 -6.28
C SER A 341 9.06 21.71 -5.90
N LYS A 342 8.16 21.09 -6.67
CA LYS A 342 7.33 19.97 -6.15
C LYS A 342 7.05 18.73 -7.02
N LYS A 343 7.62 18.58 -8.22
CA LYS A 343 7.55 17.26 -8.92
C LYS A 343 8.82 16.46 -8.61
N PRO A 344 8.73 15.22 -8.09
CA PRO A 344 9.92 14.42 -7.79
C PRO A 344 10.75 14.23 -9.05
N LYS A 345 12.07 14.44 -8.91
CA LYS A 345 13.10 14.18 -9.92
C LYS A 345 13.09 12.72 -10.43
N ASP A 346 12.38 11.85 -9.72
CA ASP A 346 12.34 10.39 -9.88
C ASP A 346 11.52 9.91 -11.10
N TRP A 347 10.70 10.75 -11.74
CA TRP A 347 9.89 10.35 -12.92
C TRP A 347 10.56 10.63 -14.27
N TYR A 348 11.78 11.17 -14.22
CA TYR A 348 12.56 11.48 -15.41
C TYR A 348 13.21 10.22 -15.98
N LEU A 349 13.00 9.99 -17.27
CA LEU A 349 13.70 8.97 -18.05
C LEU A 349 14.74 9.70 -18.91
N PRO A 350 16.05 9.62 -18.56
CA PRO A 350 17.10 10.20 -19.39
C PRO A 350 17.04 9.68 -20.82
N LYS A 351 17.43 10.49 -21.81
CA LYS A 351 17.33 10.10 -23.22
C LYS A 351 17.99 8.75 -23.54
N ASP A 352 19.12 8.46 -22.91
CA ASP A 352 19.89 7.23 -23.14
C ASP A 352 19.74 6.20 -22.01
N TRP A 353 18.68 6.28 -21.20
CA TRP A 353 18.48 5.37 -20.05
C TRP A 353 18.55 3.89 -20.44
N TYR A 354 18.10 3.55 -21.65
CA TYR A 354 18.08 2.18 -22.14
C TYR A 354 19.49 1.64 -22.39
N THR A 355 20.52 2.48 -22.52
CA THR A 355 21.93 2.03 -22.63
C THR A 355 22.48 1.48 -21.31
N ARG A 356 21.92 1.93 -20.19
CA ARG A 356 22.22 1.45 -18.85
C ARG A 356 20.95 1.47 -18.02
N ALA A 357 20.14 0.43 -18.21
CA ALA A 357 18.88 0.29 -17.51
C ALA A 357 19.14 0.09 -16.02
N THR A 358 18.34 0.76 -15.20
CA THR A 358 18.38 0.63 -13.74
C THR A 358 17.00 0.28 -13.24
N PHE A 359 16.91 -0.28 -12.03
CA PHE A 359 15.64 -0.47 -11.35
C PHE A 359 14.74 0.79 -11.37
N GLY A 360 15.31 1.97 -11.14
CA GLY A 360 14.56 3.24 -11.20
C GLY A 360 14.04 3.57 -12.60
N SER A 361 14.84 3.32 -13.64
CA SER A 361 14.43 3.55 -15.03
C SER A 361 13.27 2.63 -15.43
N TRP A 362 13.35 1.34 -15.08
CA TRP A 362 12.26 0.39 -15.30
C TRP A 362 10.98 0.77 -14.53
N ASN A 363 11.10 1.22 -13.28
CA ASN A 363 9.95 1.70 -12.52
C ASN A 363 9.24 2.87 -13.21
N SER A 364 10.00 3.85 -13.70
CA SER A 364 9.46 5.01 -14.41
C SER A 364 8.74 4.60 -15.70
N LEU A 365 9.30 3.67 -16.45
CA LEU A 365 8.67 3.14 -17.66
C LEU A 365 7.39 2.36 -17.33
N THR A 366 7.47 1.41 -16.40
CA THR A 366 6.33 0.62 -15.91
C THR A 366 5.19 1.54 -15.49
N ALA A 367 5.48 2.60 -14.74
CA ALA A 367 4.46 3.52 -14.26
C ALA A 367 3.78 4.32 -15.39
N ARG A 368 4.55 4.79 -16.38
CA ARG A 368 4.02 5.51 -17.55
C ARG A 368 3.16 4.61 -18.43
N LEU A 369 3.61 3.37 -18.68
CA LEU A 369 2.85 2.36 -19.42
C LEU A 369 1.55 2.00 -18.69
N SER A 370 1.65 1.66 -17.39
CA SER A 370 0.50 1.31 -16.56
C SER A 370 -0.56 2.40 -16.53
N LYS A 371 -0.14 3.68 -16.48
CA LYS A 371 -1.05 4.82 -16.54
C LYS A 371 -1.76 4.89 -17.89
N THR A 372 -0.99 4.83 -18.97
CA THR A 372 -1.52 4.96 -20.34
C THR A 372 -2.47 3.82 -20.71
N ILE A 373 -2.12 2.57 -20.37
CA ILE A 373 -2.99 1.41 -20.59
C ILE A 373 -4.30 1.54 -19.81
N ARG A 374 -4.25 2.04 -18.57
CA ARG A 374 -5.47 2.27 -17.77
C ARG A 374 -6.39 3.30 -18.44
N GLU A 375 -5.83 4.35 -19.02
CA GLU A 375 -6.57 5.35 -19.78
C GLU A 375 -7.26 4.70 -20.99
N TYR A 376 -6.55 3.85 -21.75
CA TYR A 376 -7.14 3.12 -22.89
C TYR A 376 -8.22 2.12 -22.49
N LEU A 377 -8.04 1.40 -21.38
CA LEU A 377 -9.06 0.48 -20.88
C LEU A 377 -10.31 1.18 -20.33
N SER A 378 -10.20 2.47 -20.01
CA SER A 378 -11.33 3.30 -19.55
C SER A 378 -12.05 4.01 -20.69
N ASP A 379 -11.46 4.04 -21.88
CA ASP A 379 -12.00 4.64 -23.09
C ASP A 379 -12.74 3.57 -23.91
N ASN A 380 -14.05 3.75 -24.12
CA ASN A 380 -14.89 2.76 -24.79
C ASN A 380 -14.43 2.46 -26.23
N ASP A 381 -13.83 3.42 -26.92
CA ASP A 381 -13.41 3.25 -28.31
C ASP A 381 -12.07 2.52 -28.41
N LYS A 382 -11.20 2.70 -27.41
CA LYS A 382 -9.85 2.10 -27.37
C LYS A 382 -9.76 0.80 -26.58
N LYS A 383 -10.73 0.52 -25.72
CA LYS A 383 -10.71 -0.62 -24.79
C LYS A 383 -10.52 -1.95 -25.49
N GLU A 384 -11.37 -2.29 -26.47
CA GLU A 384 -11.32 -3.60 -27.14
C GLU A 384 -10.03 -3.78 -27.95
N HIS A 385 -9.59 -2.75 -28.64
CA HIS A 385 -8.30 -2.78 -29.34
C HIS A 385 -7.15 -3.00 -28.35
N CYS A 386 -7.10 -2.24 -27.25
CA CYS A 386 -6.08 -2.41 -26.22
C CYS A 386 -6.07 -3.84 -25.65
N ARG A 387 -7.23 -4.43 -25.34
CA ARG A 387 -7.32 -5.83 -24.88
C ARG A 387 -6.76 -6.81 -25.92
N SER A 388 -7.05 -6.58 -27.19
CA SER A 388 -6.58 -7.44 -28.28
C SER A 388 -5.05 -7.45 -28.43
N LEU A 389 -4.39 -6.31 -28.18
CA LEU A 389 -2.92 -6.20 -28.19
C LEU A 389 -2.26 -7.08 -27.12
N PHE A 390 -2.93 -7.30 -25.99
CA PHE A 390 -2.47 -8.21 -24.94
C PHE A 390 -2.84 -9.68 -25.19
N GLY A 391 -3.44 -10.02 -26.34
CA GLY A 391 -3.91 -11.38 -26.60
C GLY A 391 -5.18 -11.74 -25.82
N ASN A 392 -6.05 -10.77 -25.54
CA ASN A 392 -7.32 -10.93 -24.82
C ASN A 392 -7.19 -11.60 -23.44
N PRO A 393 -6.41 -11.02 -22.52
CA PRO A 393 -6.23 -11.53 -21.16
C PRO A 393 -7.51 -11.44 -20.32
N THR A 394 -7.47 -12.06 -19.14
CA THR A 394 -8.49 -11.89 -18.10
C THR A 394 -8.46 -10.49 -17.48
N GLU A 395 -9.57 -10.05 -16.87
CA GLU A 395 -9.62 -8.79 -16.11
C GLU A 395 -8.60 -8.75 -14.97
N ALA A 396 -8.35 -9.90 -14.33
CA ALA A 396 -7.38 -10.00 -13.24
C ALA A 396 -5.97 -9.62 -13.73
N PHE A 397 -5.57 -10.14 -14.90
CA PHE A 397 -4.29 -9.80 -15.51
C PHE A 397 -4.20 -8.31 -15.89
N LEU A 398 -5.23 -7.75 -16.55
CA LEU A 398 -5.28 -6.32 -16.90
C LEU A 398 -5.23 -5.41 -15.67
N SER A 399 -5.94 -5.79 -14.60
CA SER A 399 -5.95 -5.07 -13.33
C SER A 399 -4.58 -5.07 -12.67
N MET A 400 -3.84 -6.18 -12.77
CA MET A 400 -2.49 -6.33 -12.23
C MET A 400 -1.49 -5.45 -12.99
N ILE A 401 -1.40 -5.56 -14.32
CA ILE A 401 -0.44 -4.77 -15.11
C ILE A 401 -0.72 -3.27 -15.05
N THR A 402 -1.94 -2.87 -14.73
CA THR A 402 -2.31 -1.46 -14.52
C THR A 402 -2.38 -1.09 -13.05
N SER A 403 -1.91 -1.89 -12.08
CA SER A 403 -2.07 -1.55 -10.67
C SER A 403 -1.20 -0.35 -10.24
N LYS A 404 -1.84 0.72 -9.70
CA LYS A 404 -1.10 1.82 -9.05
C LYS A 404 -0.34 1.34 -7.82
N GLY A 405 -0.89 0.36 -7.10
CA GLY A 405 -0.26 -0.19 -5.90
C GLY A 405 1.05 -0.90 -6.20
N ILE A 406 1.11 -1.66 -7.31
CA ILE A 406 2.37 -2.29 -7.75
C ILE A 406 3.43 -1.24 -8.04
N VAL A 407 3.07 -0.20 -8.81
CA VAL A 407 3.98 0.90 -9.13
C VAL A 407 4.52 1.56 -7.85
N ASN A 408 3.67 1.83 -6.87
CA ASN A 408 4.07 2.43 -5.59
C ASN A 408 5.04 1.52 -4.81
N VAL A 409 4.73 0.23 -4.71
CA VAL A 409 5.61 -0.76 -4.07
C VAL A 409 7.00 -0.75 -4.72
N LEU A 410 7.06 -0.82 -6.05
CA LEU A 410 8.34 -0.85 -6.78
C LEU A 410 9.18 0.40 -6.55
N ILE A 411 8.54 1.59 -6.56
CA ILE A 411 9.21 2.87 -6.28
C ILE A 411 9.74 2.91 -4.86
N GLU A 412 8.94 2.51 -3.87
CA GLU A 412 9.34 2.50 -2.47
C GLU A 412 10.50 1.55 -2.23
N VAL A 413 10.46 0.33 -2.78
CA VAL A 413 11.55 -0.63 -2.67
C VAL A 413 12.82 -0.10 -3.34
N ALA A 414 12.74 0.56 -4.50
CA ALA A 414 13.90 1.19 -5.13
C ALA A 414 14.53 2.28 -4.23
N LYS A 415 13.71 3.08 -3.53
CA LYS A 415 14.18 4.06 -2.54
C LYS A 415 14.86 3.38 -1.35
N LEU A 416 14.29 2.30 -0.82
CA LEU A 416 14.90 1.51 0.25
C LEU A 416 16.26 0.93 -0.19
N ARG A 417 16.33 0.36 -1.40
CA ARG A 417 17.56 -0.19 -2.00
C ARG A 417 18.65 0.87 -2.10
N ASN A 418 18.32 2.05 -2.61
CA ASN A 418 19.28 3.15 -2.73
C ASN A 418 19.74 3.67 -1.37
N LYS A 419 18.83 3.80 -0.39
CA LYS A 419 19.15 4.19 0.99
C LYS A 419 20.08 3.18 1.67
N TRP A 420 19.76 1.89 1.56
CA TRP A 420 20.43 0.83 2.33
C TRP A 420 21.71 0.30 1.67
N LYS A 421 21.75 0.14 0.35
CA LYS A 421 22.95 -0.33 -0.38
C LYS A 421 23.84 0.81 -0.87
N GLY A 422 23.27 1.96 -1.26
CA GLY A 422 24.03 3.07 -1.83
C GLY A 422 24.71 3.96 -0.78
N HIS A 423 24.14 4.07 0.41
CA HIS A 423 24.59 4.99 1.46
C HIS A 423 24.67 4.36 2.87
N GLY A 424 24.55 3.03 2.99
CA GLY A 424 24.56 2.32 4.27
C GLY A 424 25.95 1.82 4.70
N GLY A 425 26.22 1.83 6.01
CA GLY A 425 27.39 1.17 6.61
C GLY A 425 27.15 -0.30 6.92
N ILE A 426 28.05 -0.93 7.68
CA ILE A 426 27.88 -2.30 8.20
C ILE A 426 26.62 -2.36 9.07
N THR A 427 25.80 -3.39 8.89
CA THR A 427 24.51 -3.56 9.57
C THR A 427 24.57 -4.64 10.64
N SER A 428 23.79 -4.46 11.72
CA SER A 428 23.61 -5.50 12.74
C SER A 428 22.60 -6.56 12.31
N GLU A 429 22.56 -7.69 13.00
CA GLU A 429 21.55 -8.73 12.79
C GLU A 429 20.13 -8.21 13.01
N GLU A 430 19.93 -7.40 14.05
CA GLU A 430 18.63 -6.81 14.37
C GLU A 430 18.15 -5.82 13.30
N GLU A 431 19.07 -5.03 12.74
CA GLU A 431 18.75 -4.16 11.60
C GLU A 431 18.39 -4.99 10.35
N ASN A 432 19.10 -6.08 10.10
CA ASN A 432 18.78 -6.98 8.99
C ASN A 432 17.42 -7.66 9.18
N ASN A 433 17.05 -8.03 10.41
CA ASN A 433 15.71 -8.55 10.72
C ASN A 433 14.63 -7.52 10.36
N GLN A 434 14.80 -6.27 10.77
CA GLN A 434 13.85 -5.19 10.44
C GLN A 434 13.76 -4.90 8.93
N ARG A 435 14.89 -4.95 8.22
CA ARG A 435 14.93 -4.78 6.76
C ARG A 435 14.22 -5.93 6.04
N VAL A 436 14.42 -7.18 6.48
CA VAL A 436 13.68 -8.34 5.97
C VAL A 436 12.18 -8.16 6.20
N LEU A 437 11.75 -7.86 7.43
CA LEU A 437 10.33 -7.63 7.74
C LEU A 437 9.71 -6.54 6.86
N THR A 438 10.44 -5.44 6.64
CA THR A 438 9.99 -4.34 5.77
C THR A 438 9.82 -4.80 4.32
N LEU A 439 10.75 -5.58 3.77
CA LEU A 439 10.67 -6.08 2.40
C LEU A 439 9.63 -7.21 2.25
N GLU A 440 9.43 -8.03 3.27
CA GLU A 440 8.37 -9.06 3.32
C GLU A 440 6.98 -8.41 3.35
N GLN A 441 6.81 -7.28 4.04
CA GLN A 441 5.59 -6.48 3.96
C GLN A 441 5.34 -5.97 2.54
N LYS A 442 6.39 -5.47 1.86
CA LYS A 442 6.28 -5.06 0.45
C LYS A 442 6.01 -6.23 -0.49
N LEU A 443 6.52 -7.42 -0.18
CA LEU A 443 6.24 -8.63 -0.94
C LEU A 443 4.77 -9.04 -0.78
N ASN A 444 4.22 -8.94 0.43
CA ASN A 444 2.81 -9.21 0.70
C ASN A 444 1.88 -8.19 0.02
N GLU A 445 2.26 -6.91 0.03
CA GLU A 445 1.56 -5.85 -0.70
C GLU A 445 1.56 -6.13 -2.22
N LEU A 446 2.72 -6.51 -2.77
CA LEU A 446 2.85 -6.91 -4.17
C LEU A 446 1.97 -8.14 -4.48
N ARG A 447 2.03 -9.17 -3.63
CA ARG A 447 1.23 -10.40 -3.77
C ARG A 447 -0.27 -10.12 -3.79
N LYS A 448 -0.75 -9.19 -2.97
CA LYS A 448 -2.15 -8.75 -2.96
C LYS A 448 -2.59 -8.17 -4.30
N HIS A 449 -1.72 -7.42 -4.97
CA HIS A 449 -2.03 -6.84 -6.27
C HIS A 449 -1.88 -7.82 -7.43
N ILE A 450 -0.98 -8.80 -7.32
CA ILE A 450 -0.86 -9.88 -8.31
C ILE A 450 -2.06 -10.83 -8.21
N ALA A 451 -2.47 -11.21 -6.99
CA ALA A 451 -3.60 -12.10 -6.73
C ALA A 451 -3.60 -13.34 -7.67
N ASP A 452 -4.68 -13.51 -8.45
CA ASP A 452 -4.92 -14.57 -9.42
C ASP A 452 -4.57 -14.18 -10.87
N ALA A 453 -3.86 -13.07 -11.10
CA ALA A 453 -3.56 -12.55 -12.44
C ALA A 453 -2.86 -13.55 -13.37
N PHE A 454 -2.01 -14.42 -12.82
CA PHE A 454 -1.29 -15.44 -13.59
C PHE A 454 -1.99 -16.82 -13.61
N GLU A 455 -3.15 -16.99 -12.97
CA GLU A 455 -3.85 -18.29 -12.91
C GLU A 455 -4.13 -18.84 -14.31
N ASP A 456 -4.57 -17.97 -15.21
CA ASP A 456 -4.95 -18.30 -16.59
C ASP A 456 -3.93 -17.80 -17.63
N THR A 457 -2.69 -17.52 -17.21
CA THR A 457 -1.63 -17.00 -18.08
C THR A 457 -0.37 -17.86 -17.98
N ARG A 458 0.24 -18.17 -19.11
CA ARG A 458 1.43 -19.02 -19.22
C ARG A 458 2.52 -18.35 -20.02
N MET A 459 3.73 -18.31 -19.48
CA MET A 459 4.92 -18.01 -20.27
C MET A 459 5.44 -19.31 -20.87
N ILE A 460 5.74 -19.31 -22.16
CA ILE A 460 6.08 -20.53 -22.90
C ILE A 460 7.32 -20.33 -23.77
N SER A 461 8.05 -21.43 -23.99
CA SER A 461 9.12 -21.55 -24.99
C SER A 461 8.76 -22.65 -26.00
N PRO A 462 8.45 -22.33 -27.26
CA PRO A 462 8.02 -23.31 -28.26
C PRO A 462 9.18 -24.17 -28.76
N THR A 463 8.90 -25.46 -29.01
CA THR A 463 9.89 -26.45 -29.44
C THR A 463 9.57 -26.96 -30.84
N THR A 464 8.80 -28.02 -31.01
CA THR A 464 8.43 -28.57 -32.32
C THR A 464 7.05 -28.11 -32.74
N SER A 465 6.79 -28.11 -34.05
CA SER A 465 5.50 -27.70 -34.59
C SER A 465 5.04 -28.59 -35.74
N SER A 466 3.73 -28.60 -35.92
CA SER A 466 3.03 -29.12 -37.10
C SER A 466 1.98 -28.09 -37.53
N PHE A 467 1.56 -28.15 -38.80
CA PHE A 467 0.56 -27.25 -39.36
C PHE A 467 -0.44 -28.07 -40.17
N GLU A 468 -1.70 -28.00 -39.78
CA GLU A 468 -2.81 -28.71 -40.41
C GLU A 468 -4.06 -27.83 -40.32
N ASP A 469 -4.85 -27.79 -41.39
CA ASP A 469 -6.12 -27.04 -41.47
C ASP A 469 -6.06 -25.56 -41.03
N GLY A 470 -4.92 -24.89 -41.29
CA GLY A 470 -4.76 -23.47 -40.95
C GLY A 470 -4.38 -23.20 -39.50
N ILE A 471 -4.14 -24.24 -38.68
CA ILE A 471 -3.77 -24.14 -37.28
C ILE A 471 -2.37 -24.72 -37.07
N PHE A 472 -1.52 -23.98 -36.37
CA PHE A 472 -0.24 -24.50 -35.91
C PHE A 472 -0.42 -25.19 -34.57
N THR A 473 0.06 -26.43 -34.46
CA THR A 473 0.17 -27.15 -33.19
C THR A 473 1.62 -27.19 -32.77
N PHE A 474 1.95 -26.60 -31.62
CA PHE A 474 3.30 -26.56 -31.05
C PHE A 474 3.39 -27.43 -29.79
N ASN A 475 4.49 -28.15 -29.65
CA ASN A 475 4.96 -28.53 -28.32
C ASN A 475 5.73 -27.34 -27.73
N ALA A 476 5.59 -27.10 -26.44
CA ALA A 476 6.23 -25.99 -25.75
C ALA A 476 6.56 -26.33 -24.31
N LYS A 477 7.61 -25.72 -23.76
CA LYS A 477 7.89 -25.76 -22.32
C LYS A 477 7.05 -24.69 -21.61
N GLU A 478 6.35 -25.10 -20.56
CA GLU A 478 5.60 -24.21 -19.68
C GLU A 478 6.53 -23.63 -18.62
N LEU A 479 6.94 -22.37 -18.79
CA LEU A 479 7.90 -21.67 -17.91
C LEU A 479 7.19 -21.09 -16.68
N ILE A 480 6.63 -21.96 -15.84
CA ILE A 480 5.87 -21.62 -14.62
C ILE A 480 6.45 -22.34 -13.41
N GLY A 481 6.41 -21.68 -12.25
CA GLY A 481 6.95 -22.22 -11.01
C GLY A 481 8.47 -22.24 -10.98
N ALA A 482 9.08 -22.59 -9.84
CA ALA A 482 10.54 -22.61 -9.69
C ALA A 482 11.17 -23.99 -9.97
N ARG A 483 10.34 -25.01 -10.19
CA ARG A 483 10.79 -26.40 -10.34
C ARG A 483 11.17 -26.68 -11.79
N THR A 484 12.27 -27.40 -11.94
CA THR A 484 12.72 -27.97 -13.21
C THR A 484 12.85 -29.49 -13.07
N PRO A 485 12.64 -30.28 -14.14
CA PRO A 485 12.31 -29.88 -15.51
C PRO A 485 10.91 -29.24 -15.64
N PHE A 486 10.72 -28.38 -16.65
CA PHE A 486 9.42 -27.76 -16.95
C PHE A 486 8.46 -28.76 -17.57
N ASN A 487 7.16 -28.54 -17.37
CA ASN A 487 6.14 -29.31 -18.08
C ASN A 487 6.25 -29.05 -19.58
N GLU A 488 6.06 -30.10 -20.37
CA GLU A 488 5.83 -29.98 -21.81
C GLU A 488 4.33 -29.98 -22.07
N ILE A 489 3.87 -28.98 -22.82
CA ILE A 489 2.46 -28.80 -23.17
C ILE A 489 2.32 -28.72 -24.68
N THR A 490 1.17 -29.15 -25.18
CA THR A 490 0.76 -28.93 -26.56
C THR A 490 -0.15 -27.72 -26.61
N ILE A 491 0.10 -26.81 -27.55
CA ILE A 491 -0.69 -25.60 -27.75
C ILE A 491 -1.06 -25.41 -29.21
N GLU A 492 -2.22 -24.81 -29.44
CA GLU A 492 -2.67 -24.37 -30.76
C GLU A 492 -2.43 -22.87 -30.91
N SER A 493 -2.02 -22.46 -32.11
CA SER A 493 -1.77 -21.07 -32.47
C SER A 493 -2.21 -20.76 -33.89
N LEU A 494 -2.82 -19.60 -34.10
CA LEU A 494 -3.14 -19.04 -35.41
C LEU A 494 -1.95 -18.36 -36.09
N ILE A 495 -0.86 -18.16 -35.35
CA ILE A 495 0.39 -17.56 -35.86
C ILE A 495 1.56 -18.50 -35.64
N PRO A 496 2.58 -18.49 -36.52
CA PRO A 496 3.81 -19.23 -36.27
C PRO A 496 4.57 -18.64 -35.07
N LEU A 497 5.21 -19.51 -34.28
CA LEU A 497 6.03 -19.14 -33.13
C LEU A 497 7.50 -19.48 -33.39
N ASP A 498 8.41 -18.55 -33.11
CA ASP A 498 9.85 -18.71 -33.24
C ASP A 498 10.41 -19.40 -31.99
N ARG A 499 11.15 -20.50 -32.18
CA ARG A 499 11.78 -21.30 -31.12
C ARG A 499 12.82 -20.52 -30.30
N LYS A 500 13.33 -19.41 -30.82
CA LYS A 500 14.30 -18.55 -30.12
C LYS A 500 13.63 -17.48 -29.27
N LYS A 501 12.31 -17.35 -29.32
CA LYS A 501 11.55 -16.30 -28.63
C LYS A 501 10.68 -16.88 -27.53
N LEU A 502 10.28 -15.99 -26.63
CA LEU A 502 9.38 -16.31 -25.52
C LEU A 502 8.01 -15.73 -25.83
N TYR A 503 6.97 -16.43 -25.39
CA TYR A 503 5.60 -16.01 -25.62
C TYR A 503 4.81 -16.02 -24.32
N LEU A 504 3.84 -15.11 -24.22
CA LEU A 504 2.80 -15.14 -23.19
C LEU A 504 1.51 -15.64 -23.82
N ARG A 505 0.92 -16.68 -23.24
CA ARG A 505 -0.34 -17.27 -23.68
C ARG A 505 -1.38 -17.15 -22.59
N HIS A 506 -2.56 -16.66 -22.94
CA HIS A 506 -3.74 -16.74 -22.10
C HIS A 506 -4.52 -18.03 -22.40
N LEU A 507 -5.09 -18.66 -21.37
CA LEU A 507 -5.92 -19.86 -21.55
C LEU A 507 -7.08 -19.55 -22.51
N ASP A 508 -7.45 -20.54 -23.31
CA ASP A 508 -8.51 -20.45 -24.33
C ASP A 508 -8.28 -19.41 -25.44
N GLN A 509 -7.08 -18.83 -25.54
CA GLN A 509 -6.67 -17.94 -26.63
C GLN A 509 -5.69 -18.64 -27.58
N THR A 510 -5.84 -18.36 -28.87
CA THR A 510 -5.07 -18.98 -29.97
C THR A 510 -4.06 -18.03 -30.61
N LYS A 511 -3.87 -16.83 -30.05
CA LYS A 511 -2.83 -15.88 -30.46
C LYS A 511 -1.94 -15.54 -29.27
N PRO A 512 -0.86 -16.30 -29.05
CA PRO A 512 0.14 -15.96 -28.03
C PRO A 512 0.80 -14.61 -28.33
N LEU A 513 1.08 -13.84 -27.29
CA LEU A 513 1.81 -12.59 -27.36
C LEU A 513 3.32 -12.86 -27.41
N GLU A 514 3.99 -12.44 -28.48
CA GLU A 514 5.45 -12.47 -28.56
C GLU A 514 6.08 -11.49 -27.57
N LEU A 515 7.07 -11.93 -26.80
CA LEU A 515 7.78 -11.10 -25.83
C LEU A 515 9.05 -10.49 -26.44
N LEU A 516 9.26 -9.19 -26.18
CA LEU A 516 10.48 -8.49 -26.53
C LEU A 516 11.71 -9.13 -25.84
N PRO A 517 12.88 -9.13 -26.49
CA PRO A 517 14.06 -9.88 -26.05
C PRO A 517 14.82 -9.21 -24.90
N PHE A 518 14.15 -8.57 -23.94
CA PHE A 518 14.78 -8.05 -22.72
C PHE A 518 15.04 -9.13 -21.67
N ILE A 519 14.41 -10.30 -21.81
CA ILE A 519 14.64 -11.47 -20.99
C ILE A 519 15.05 -12.64 -21.88
N LYS A 520 16.13 -13.33 -21.51
CA LYS A 520 16.65 -14.51 -22.20
C LYS A 520 16.46 -15.76 -21.35
N PHE A 521 15.94 -16.82 -21.97
CA PHE A 521 15.90 -18.16 -21.38
C PHE A 521 16.98 -19.04 -22.03
N VAL A 522 17.94 -19.50 -21.23
CA VAL A 522 19.01 -20.40 -21.67
C VAL A 522 18.61 -21.83 -21.28
N GLU A 523 18.14 -22.58 -22.26
CA GLU A 523 17.56 -23.91 -22.05
C GLU A 523 18.54 -24.91 -21.44
N ALA A 524 19.82 -24.88 -21.84
CA ALA A 524 20.85 -25.82 -21.38
C ALA A 524 21.09 -25.73 -19.86
N SER A 525 20.95 -24.54 -19.28
CA SER A 525 21.14 -24.28 -17.85
C SER A 525 19.83 -24.03 -17.10
N ASN A 526 18.69 -24.00 -17.80
CA ASN A 526 17.42 -23.46 -17.31
C ASN A 526 17.59 -22.10 -16.63
N ALA A 527 18.44 -21.23 -17.17
CA ALA A 527 18.75 -19.92 -16.60
C ALA A 527 17.93 -18.82 -17.26
N ILE A 528 17.58 -17.80 -16.48
CA ILE A 528 16.93 -16.58 -16.96
C ILE A 528 17.90 -15.42 -16.76
N TYR A 529 18.07 -14.63 -17.81
CA TYR A 529 18.91 -13.44 -17.80
C TYR A 529 18.11 -12.21 -18.20
N PHE A 530 18.28 -11.14 -17.44
CA PHE A 530 17.65 -9.83 -17.64
C PHE A 530 18.66 -8.88 -18.28
N TYR A 531 18.16 -7.97 -19.12
CA TYR A 531 18.99 -6.98 -19.80
C TYR A 531 19.43 -5.89 -18.82
N THR A 532 20.72 -5.54 -18.79
CA THR A 532 21.19 -4.45 -17.93
C THR A 532 21.77 -3.27 -18.69
N SER A 533 22.74 -3.51 -19.57
CA SER A 533 23.51 -2.43 -20.19
C SER A 533 24.21 -2.83 -21.48
N ILE A 534 24.44 -1.84 -22.34
CA ILE A 534 25.37 -1.94 -23.46
C ILE A 534 26.75 -1.49 -22.97
N GLU A 535 27.73 -2.38 -23.08
CA GLU A 535 29.13 -2.16 -22.73
C GLU A 535 29.99 -2.24 -23.99
N SER A 536 30.22 -1.08 -24.61
CA SER A 536 30.91 -0.94 -25.90
C SER A 536 30.20 -1.67 -27.06
N LYS A 537 30.54 -2.94 -27.32
CA LYS A 537 29.95 -3.78 -28.38
C LYS A 537 29.14 -4.96 -27.84
N ASP A 538 29.29 -5.23 -26.54
CA ASP A 538 28.64 -6.35 -25.88
C ASP A 538 27.50 -5.85 -25.00
N VAL A 539 26.56 -6.74 -24.74
CA VAL A 539 25.44 -6.53 -23.82
C VAL A 539 25.70 -7.33 -22.59
N ARG A 540 25.59 -6.66 -21.45
CA ARG A 540 25.62 -7.28 -20.14
C ARG A 540 24.22 -7.76 -19.77
N TRP A 541 24.14 -9.02 -19.41
CA TRP A 541 22.94 -9.68 -18.90
C TRP A 541 23.21 -10.23 -17.52
N VAL A 542 22.21 -10.18 -16.64
CA VAL A 542 22.34 -10.65 -15.25
C VAL A 542 21.28 -11.70 -14.96
N SER A 543 21.68 -12.82 -14.35
CA SER A 543 20.77 -13.76 -13.72
C SER A 543 20.71 -13.52 -12.22
N TYR A 544 19.49 -13.38 -11.70
CA TYR A 544 19.24 -13.19 -10.28
C TYR A 544 19.02 -14.50 -9.51
N HIS A 545 19.01 -15.64 -10.21
CA HIS A 545 18.78 -16.96 -9.59
C HIS A 545 19.89 -17.97 -9.89
N PHE A 546 20.54 -17.86 -11.05
CA PHE A 546 21.58 -18.78 -11.50
C PHE A 546 22.97 -18.31 -11.05
N ASP A 547 23.49 -18.90 -9.97
CA ASP A 547 24.74 -18.49 -9.34
C ASP A 547 26.01 -19.07 -10.00
N LYS A 548 25.89 -20.10 -10.84
CA LYS A 548 27.04 -20.69 -11.55
C LYS A 548 27.61 -19.75 -12.61
N GLU A 549 26.75 -18.98 -13.27
CA GLU A 549 27.11 -17.99 -14.28
C GLU A 549 26.12 -16.83 -14.19
N ALA A 550 26.33 -15.98 -13.18
CA ALA A 550 25.41 -14.90 -12.84
C ALA A 550 25.38 -13.76 -13.87
N GLU A 551 26.38 -13.67 -14.75
CA GLU A 551 26.47 -12.63 -15.78
C GLU A 551 26.90 -13.21 -17.12
N LEU A 552 26.30 -12.69 -18.20
CA LEU A 552 26.74 -12.94 -19.57
C LEU A 552 27.14 -11.62 -20.21
N GLN A 553 28.28 -11.62 -20.91
CA GLN A 553 28.67 -10.57 -21.84
C GLN A 553 28.75 -11.19 -23.23
N GLN A 554 27.88 -10.72 -24.12
CA GLN A 554 27.79 -11.22 -25.49
C GLN A 554 27.41 -10.09 -26.44
N PRO A 555 27.80 -10.17 -27.73
CA PRO A 555 27.37 -9.20 -28.72
C PRO A 555 25.84 -9.06 -28.73
N ALA A 556 25.34 -7.83 -28.85
CA ALA A 556 23.93 -7.60 -29.10
C ALA A 556 23.52 -8.27 -30.42
N ASP A 557 22.47 -9.08 -30.38
CA ASP A 557 21.83 -9.57 -31.60
C ASP A 557 20.95 -8.48 -32.22
N ASP A 558 20.68 -8.59 -33.53
CA ASP A 558 19.87 -7.62 -34.27
C ASP A 558 18.46 -7.44 -33.70
N GLN A 559 17.91 -8.49 -33.06
CA GLN A 559 16.58 -8.43 -32.46
C GLN A 559 16.58 -7.53 -31.22
N LEU A 560 17.58 -7.62 -30.37
CA LEU A 560 17.73 -6.73 -29.22
C LEU A 560 17.95 -5.28 -29.66
N PHE A 561 18.78 -5.00 -30.67
CA PHE A 561 18.96 -3.62 -31.14
C PHE A 561 17.66 -3.01 -31.65
N LYS A 562 16.88 -3.76 -32.43
CA LYS A 562 15.53 -3.34 -32.85
C LYS A 562 14.61 -3.09 -31.65
N ALA A 563 14.68 -3.92 -30.61
CA ALA A 563 13.91 -3.72 -29.40
C ALA A 563 14.35 -2.47 -28.61
N LEU A 564 15.65 -2.19 -28.54
CA LEU A 564 16.19 -0.99 -27.91
C LEU A 564 15.82 0.29 -28.67
N ASP A 565 15.70 0.24 -30.00
CA ASP A 565 15.21 1.36 -30.81
C ASP A 565 13.78 1.79 -30.44
N LEU A 566 12.96 0.87 -29.94
CA LEU A 566 11.62 1.18 -29.42
C LEU A 566 11.69 2.04 -28.16
N LEU A 567 12.79 2.00 -27.40
CA LEU A 567 13.00 2.76 -26.18
C LEU A 567 13.67 4.12 -26.41
N LYS A 568 14.13 4.40 -27.64
CA LYS A 568 14.76 5.67 -28.02
C LYS A 568 13.73 6.79 -28.09
N PRO A 569 13.93 7.91 -27.41
CA PRO A 569 13.10 9.08 -27.62
C PRO A 569 13.20 9.59 -29.06
N GLN A 570 12.11 10.11 -29.60
CA GLN A 570 12.09 10.73 -30.93
C GLN A 570 12.35 12.24 -30.88
#